data_AF-A0A2T8WWI2-F1
#
_entry.id   AF-A0A2T8WWI2-F1
#
_cell.length_a   1.000
_cell.length_b   1.000
_cell.length_c   1.000
_cell.angle_alpha   90.00
_cell.angle_beta   90.00
_cell.angle_gamma   90.00
#
_symmetry.space_group_name_H-M   'P 1'
#
loop_
_entity.id
_entity.type
_entity.pdbx_description
1 polymer ?
#
loop_
_entity_poly.entity_id
_entity_poly.type
_entity_poly.pdbx_seq_one_letter_code
_entity_poly.pdbx_strand_id
1 'polypeptide(L)' 'MFVELVYDKRNVEGLPGARSIILNELTRRVQRIFPDADVRVKPMHANALNSDCTKTEKERLNRMLEEMFEGADMWL' A
#
# COMPACT_ATOMS: atom_id res chain seq x y z
N MET A 1 8.63 -2.69 -12.10
CA MET A 1 8.75 -2.45 -10.65
C MET A 1 7.58 -3.15 -9.97
N PHE A 2 7.84 -3.82 -8.87
CA PHE A 2 6.85 -4.50 -8.05
C PHE A 2 6.77 -3.80 -6.68
N VAL A 3 5.55 -3.66 -6.17
CA VAL A 3 5.27 -3.13 -4.83
C VAL A 3 4.28 -4.05 -4.14
N GLU A 4 4.67 -4.63 -3.00
CA GLU A 4 3.78 -5.39 -2.13
C GLU A 4 3.70 -4.75 -0.76
N LEU A 5 2.49 -4.35 -0.39
CA LEU A 5 2.16 -3.94 0.95
C LEU A 5 1.71 -5.16 1.76
N VAL A 6 2.50 -5.51 2.75
CA VAL A 6 2.11 -6.42 3.82
C VAL A 6 1.49 -5.57 4.93
N TYR A 7 0.25 -5.85 5.29
CA TYR A 7 -0.45 -5.12 6.35
C TYR A 7 -0.90 -6.07 7.46
N ASP A 8 -0.93 -5.56 8.69
CA ASP A 8 -1.45 -6.29 9.83
C ASP A 8 -2.97 -6.41 9.70
N LYS A 9 -3.45 -7.63 9.47
CA LYS A 9 -4.88 -7.90 9.24
C LYS A 9 -5.75 -7.53 10.44
N ARG A 10 -5.18 -7.51 11.65
CA ARG A 10 -5.90 -7.13 12.89
C ARG A 10 -6.37 -5.68 12.87
N ASN A 11 -5.68 -4.81 12.12
CA ASN A 11 -6.05 -3.40 12.00
C ASN A 11 -7.33 -3.20 11.17
N VAL A 12 -7.75 -4.22 10.40
CA VAL A 12 -8.88 -4.13 9.48
C VAL A 12 -9.88 -5.28 9.64
N GLU A 13 -9.85 -6.01 10.76
CA GLU A 13 -10.74 -7.15 11.03
C GLU A 13 -12.23 -6.75 11.01
N GLY A 14 -12.55 -5.50 11.33
CA GLY A 14 -13.92 -4.96 11.29
C GLY A 14 -14.35 -4.37 9.94
N LEU A 15 -13.49 -4.39 8.92
CA LEU A 15 -13.74 -3.76 7.63
C LEU A 15 -14.01 -4.80 6.52
N PRO A 16 -15.26 -4.98 6.09
CA PRO A 16 -15.59 -5.87 4.99
C PRO A 16 -14.87 -5.44 3.70
N GLY A 17 -14.22 -6.38 3.03
CA GLY A 17 -13.53 -6.09 1.77
C GLY A 17 -12.25 -5.26 1.89
N ALA A 18 -11.70 -5.10 3.10
CA ALA A 18 -10.48 -4.31 3.38
C ALA A 18 -9.35 -4.55 2.36
N ARG A 19 -9.10 -5.82 2.01
CA ARG A 19 -8.07 -6.18 1.03
C ARG A 19 -8.26 -5.47 -0.31
N SER A 20 -9.50 -5.43 -0.82
CA SER A 20 -9.80 -4.81 -2.11
C SER A 20 -9.72 -3.30 -2.04
N ILE A 21 -10.17 -2.70 -0.92
CA ILE A 21 -10.13 -1.25 -0.70
C ILE A 21 -8.68 -0.78 -0.68
N ILE A 22 -7.84 -1.42 0.16
CA ILE A 22 -6.42 -1.11 0.27
C ILE A 22 -5.71 -1.33 -1.07
N LEU A 23 -5.99 -2.43 -1.77
CA LEU A 23 -5.39 -2.71 -3.08
C LEU A 23 -5.73 -1.62 -4.10
N ASN A 24 -7.00 -1.21 -4.18
CA ASN A 24 -7.44 -0.20 -5.14
C ASN A 24 -6.77 1.16 -4.87
N GLU A 25 -6.73 1.58 -3.61
CA GLU A 25 -6.11 2.87 -3.26
C GLU A 25 -4.59 2.85 -3.45
N LEU A 26 -3.92 1.78 -3.01
CA LEU A 26 -2.49 1.61 -3.23
C LEU A 26 -2.16 1.60 -4.72
N THR A 27 -2.93 0.88 -5.53
CA THR A 27 -2.74 0.79 -6.99
C THR A 27 -2.86 2.18 -7.62
N ARG A 28 -3.91 2.93 -7.26
CA ARG A 28 -4.14 4.29 -7.78
C ARG A 28 -2.98 5.24 -7.47
N ARG A 29 -2.44 5.21 -6.25
CA ARG A 29 -1.34 6.10 -5.85
C ARG A 29 0.01 5.67 -6.43
N VAL A 30 0.31 4.37 -6.39
CA VAL A 30 1.57 3.84 -6.94
C VAL A 30 1.64 4.07 -8.44
N GLN A 31 0.58 3.77 -9.20
CA GLN A 31 0.58 3.94 -10.66
C GLN A 31 0.62 5.42 -11.10
N ARG A 32 0.25 6.36 -10.23
CA ARG A 32 0.47 7.79 -10.49
C ARG A 32 1.95 8.17 -10.51
N ILE A 33 2.78 7.48 -9.71
CA ILE A 33 4.22 7.71 -9.62
C ILE A 33 4.97 6.81 -10.60
N PHE A 34 4.51 5.56 -10.73
CA PHE A 34 5.13 4.48 -11.50
C PHE A 34 4.06 3.73 -12.31
N PRO A 35 3.71 4.21 -13.52
CA PRO A 35 2.57 3.71 -14.30
C PRO A 35 2.55 2.19 -14.53
N ASP A 36 3.72 1.59 -14.73
CA ASP A 36 3.87 0.16 -15.05
C ASP A 36 4.15 -0.71 -13.82
N ALA A 37 3.84 -0.22 -12.61
CA ALA A 37 4.08 -0.96 -11.38
C ALA A 37 3.07 -2.09 -11.18
N ASP A 38 3.56 -3.28 -10.83
CA ASP A 38 2.75 -4.39 -10.34
C ASP A 38 2.52 -4.22 -8.83
N VAL A 39 1.27 -4.00 -8.44
CA VAL A 39 0.88 -3.65 -7.07
C VAL A 39 0.13 -4.81 -6.43
N ARG A 40 0.59 -5.22 -5.25
CA ARG A 40 0.02 -6.34 -4.50
C ARG A 40 -0.19 -5.97 -3.04
N VAL A 41 -1.13 -6.66 -2.40
CA VAL A 41 -1.37 -6.54 -0.96
C VAL A 41 -1.49 -7.92 -0.33
N LYS A 42 -0.91 -8.08 0.87
CA LYS A 42 -0.89 -9.34 1.61
C LYS A 42 -1.28 -9.11 3.08
N PRO A 43 -2.40 -9.68 3.56
CA PRO A 43 -2.75 -9.64 4.98
C PRO A 43 -1.86 -10.58 5.79
N MET A 44 -1.16 -10.07 6.79
CA MET A 44 -0.28 -10.82 7.70
C MET A 44 -0.45 -10.34 9.16
N HIS A 45 0.41 -10.79 10.08
CA HIS A 45 0.51 -10.30 11.46
C HIS A 45 1.68 -9.30 11.64
N ALA A 46 1.95 -8.49 10.62
CA ALA A 46 3.01 -7.48 10.60
C ALA A 46 2.76 -6.47 9.45
N ASN A 47 3.37 -5.29 9.55
CA ASN A 47 3.42 -4.30 8.48
C ASN A 47 4.78 -4.33 7.79
N ALA A 48 4.82 -4.38 6.46
CA ALA A 48 6.05 -4.28 5.68
C ALA A 48 5.76 -3.79 4.24
N LEU A 49 6.77 -3.17 3.62
CA LEU A 49 6.74 -2.79 2.21
C LEU A 49 7.88 -3.50 1.47
N ASN A 50 7.50 -4.42 0.57
CA ASN A 50 8.43 -5.14 -0.29
C ASN A 50 8.42 -4.52 -1.68
N SER A 51 9.60 -4.24 -2.24
CA SER A 51 9.73 -3.75 -3.62
C SER A 51 11.13 -3.95 -4.17
N ASP A 52 11.27 -3.96 -5.49
CA ASP A 52 12.52 -4.02 -6.25
C ASP A 52 13.08 -2.62 -6.60
N CYS A 53 12.68 -1.61 -5.83
CA CYS A 53 13.01 -0.21 -6.06
C CYS A 53 14.45 0.15 -5.65
N THR A 54 14.98 1.22 -6.26
CA THR A 54 16.15 1.93 -5.74
C THR A 54 15.84 2.59 -4.38
N LYS A 55 16.89 2.99 -3.65
CA LYS A 55 16.75 3.66 -2.35
C LYS A 55 15.86 4.91 -2.42
N THR A 56 16.07 5.75 -3.44
CA THR A 56 15.32 7.00 -3.63
C THR A 56 13.84 6.75 -3.96
N GLU A 57 13.55 5.74 -4.79
CA GLU A 57 12.18 5.33 -5.10
C GLU A 57 11.46 4.76 -3.87
N LYS A 58 12.17 3.97 -3.05
CA LYS A 58 11.65 3.45 -1.79
C LYS A 58 11.28 4.55 -0.80
N GLU A 59 12.10 5.60 -0.69
CA GLU A 59 11.78 6.77 0.14
C GLU A 59 10.51 7.50 -0.34
N ARG A 60 10.34 7.66 -1.67
CA ARG A 60 9.10 8.23 -2.24
C ARG A 60 7.88 7.35 -1.97
N LEU A 61 8.02 6.03 -2.09
CA LEU A 61 6.93 5.09 -1.79
C LEU A 61 6.54 5.11 -0.31
N ASN A 62 7.51 5.13 0.61
CA ASN A 62 7.23 5.20 2.04
C ASN A 62 6.48 6.49 2.41
N ARG A 63 6.91 7.65 1.88
CA ARG A 63 6.22 8.92 2.13
C ARG A 63 4.79 8.90 1.60
N MET A 64 4.58 8.38 0.39
CA MET A 64 3.23 8.23 -0.18
C MET A 64 2.35 7.29 0.65
N LEU A 65 2.91 6.21 1.19
CA LEU A 65 2.21 5.26 2.07
C LEU A 65 1.85 5.89 3.42
N GLU A 66 2.74 6.66 4.03
CA GLU A 66 2.45 7.44 5.25
C GLU A 66 1.27 8.38 5.00
N GLU A 67 1.30 9.18 3.93
CA GLU A 67 0.20 10.07 3.53
C GLU A 67 -1.09 9.31 3.20
N MET A 68 -1.00 8.06 2.74
CA MET A 68 -2.16 7.20 2.51
C MET A 68 -2.83 6.82 3.82
N PHE A 69 -2.07 6.32 4.79
CA PHE A 69 -2.64 5.87 6.05
C PHE A 69 -2.99 7.02 7.03
N GLU A 70 -2.32 8.16 6.96
CA GLU A 70 -2.75 9.36 7.68
C GLU A 70 -4.10 9.89 7.18
N GLY A 71 -4.35 9.79 5.88
CA GLY A 71 -5.61 10.19 5.24
C GLY A 71 -6.64 9.07 5.11
N ALA A 72 -6.57 8.02 5.94
CA ALA A 72 -7.41 6.82 5.83
C ALA A 72 -8.91 7.11 5.78
N ASP A 73 -9.40 8.06 6.57
CA ASP A 73 -10.81 8.47 6.62
C ASP A 73 -11.38 8.98 5.28
N MET A 74 -10.51 9.36 4.33
CA MET A 74 -10.93 9.90 3.02
C MET A 74 -11.10 8.83 1.94
N TRP A 75 -10.62 7.60 2.15
CA TRP A 75 -10.65 6.52 1.16
C TRP A 75 -11.12 5.16 1.71
N LEU A 76 -11.24 5.02 3.03
CA LEU A 76 -11.93 3.91 3.70
C LEU A 76 -13.43 4.14 3.77
#